data_AF-A0A1B1YM04-F1
#
_entry.id   AF-A0A1B1YM04-F1
#
_cell.length_a   1.000
_cell.length_b   1.000
_cell.length_c   1.000
_cell.angle_alpha   90.00
_cell.angle_beta   90.00
_cell.angle_gamma   90.00
#
_symmetry.space_group_name_H-M   'P 1'
#
loop_
_entity.id
_entity.type
_entity.pdbx_description
1 polymer ?
#
loop_
_entity_poly.entity_id
_entity_poly.type
_entity_poly.pdbx_seq_one_letter_code
_entity_poly.pdbx_strand_id
1 'polypeptide(L)' 'MSNTKLIFLRELRKYKDHLTMQQFKTLRGQVINGDCEGAKKGLKKILNRRMQHEHTKNIC' A
#
# COMPACT_ATOMS: atom_id res chain seq x y z
N MET A 1 9.21 -19.07 -5.36
CA MET A 1 8.71 -17.78 -4.83
C MET A 1 7.73 -18.05 -3.70
N SER A 2 7.93 -17.53 -2.49
CA SER A 2 6.97 -17.72 -1.38
C SER A 2 5.60 -17.12 -1.74
N ASN A 3 4.53 -17.91 -1.64
CA ASN A 3 3.15 -17.53 -2.01
C ASN A 3 2.71 -16.19 -1.40
N THR A 4 3.17 -15.88 -0.18
CA THR A 4 2.87 -14.63 0.54
C THR A 4 3.30 -13.36 -0.22
N LYS A 5 4.49 -13.37 -0.84
CA LYS A 5 4.99 -12.21 -1.59
C LYS A 5 4.10 -11.93 -2.81
N LEU A 6 3.66 -12.99 -3.49
CA LEU A 6 2.83 -12.89 -4.69
C LEU A 6 1.42 -12.41 -4.38
N ILE A 7 0.83 -12.89 -3.28
CA ILE A 7 -0.47 -12.44 -2.76
C ILE A 7 -0.41 -10.96 -2.44
N PHE A 8 0.62 -10.52 -1.68
CA PHE A 8 0.75 -9.12 -1.33
C PHE A 8 0.96 -8.22 -2.54
N LEU A 9 1.77 -8.62 -3.52
CA LEU A 9 1.96 -7.82 -4.74
C LEU A 9 0.68 -7.71 -5.58
N ARG A 10 -0.17 -8.75 -5.59
CA ARG A 10 -1.51 -8.69 -6.20
C ARG A 10 -2.41 -7.70 -5.45
N GLU A 11 -2.42 -7.74 -4.12
CA GLU A 11 -3.16 -6.78 -3.30
C GLU A 11 -2.67 -5.35 -3.52
N LEU A 12 -1.36 -5.13 -3.53
CA LEU A 12 -0.75 -3.82 -3.72
C LEU A 12 -1.14 -3.20 -5.08
N ARG A 13 -1.34 -4.00 -6.12
CA ARG A 13 -1.83 -3.53 -7.43
C ARG A 13 -3.26 -3.00 -7.38
N LYS A 14 -4.14 -3.53 -6.51
CA LYS A 14 -5.52 -3.03 -6.37
C LYS A 14 -5.57 -1.58 -5.89
N TYR A 15 -4.55 -1.18 -5.12
CA TYR A 15 -4.45 0.16 -4.56
C TYR A 15 -3.56 1.09 -5.39
N LYS A 16 -3.19 0.72 -6.63
CA LYS A 16 -2.24 1.49 -7.44
C LYS A 16 -2.68 2.94 -7.65
N ASP A 17 -3.96 3.17 -7.91
CA ASP A 17 -4.54 4.51 -8.08
C ASP A 17 -4.55 5.31 -6.77
N HIS A 18 -4.57 4.62 -5.63
CA HIS A 18 -4.47 5.19 -4.29
C HIS A 18 -3.03 5.22 -3.75
N LEU A 19 -2.01 5.06 -4.61
CA LEU A 19 -0.61 5.15 -4.22
C LEU A 19 0.17 6.05 -5.17
N THR A 20 1.15 6.78 -4.66
CA THR A 20 2.13 7.42 -5.55
C THR A 20 3.08 6.37 -6.09
N MET A 21 3.70 6.64 -7.24
CA MET A 21 4.66 5.71 -7.85
C MET A 21 5.82 5.37 -6.90
N GLN A 22 6.25 6.34 -6.08
CA GLN A 22 7.27 6.14 -5.05
C GLN A 22 6.77 5.22 -3.93
N GLN A 23 5.58 5.45 -3.38
CA GLN A 23 4.99 4.60 -2.35
C GLN A 23 4.86 3.15 -2.82
N PHE A 24 4.38 2.96 -4.06
CA PHE A 24 4.28 1.63 -4.66
C PHE A 24 5.65 0.95 -4.77
N LYS A 25 6.68 1.65 -5.27
CA LYS A 25 8.05 1.11 -5.38
C LYS A 25 8.63 0.76 -4.02
N THR A 26 8.43 1.58 -3.00
CA THR A 26 8.91 1.32 -1.63
C THR A 26 8.27 0.08 -1.03
N LEU A 27 6.94 -0.02 -1.06
CA LEU A 27 6.20 -1.18 -0.54
C LEU A 27 6.60 -2.47 -1.27
N ARG A 28 6.79 -2.38 -2.60
CA ARG A 28 7.30 -3.49 -3.41
C ARG A 28 8.73 -3.90 -2.98
N GLY A 29 9.61 -2.93 -2.76
CA GLY A 29 10.99 -3.18 -2.31
C GLY A 29 11.06 -3.89 -0.95
N GLN A 30 10.22 -3.47 0.01
CA GLN A 30 10.12 -4.11 1.32
C GLN A 30 9.74 -5.59 1.21
N VAL A 31 8.72 -5.91 0.40
CA VAL A 31 8.27 -7.29 0.16
C VAL A 31 9.34 -8.14 -0.52
N ILE A 32 10.06 -7.56 -1.49
CA ILE A 32 11.18 -8.24 -2.17
C ILE A 32 12.27 -8.60 -1.15
N ASN A 33 12.65 -7.64 -0.29
CA ASN A 33 13.65 -7.80 0.76
C ASN A 33 13.21 -8.70 1.94
N GLY A 34 11.94 -9.13 1.98
CA GLY A 34 11.41 -10.03 3.01
C GLY A 34 10.59 -9.35 4.11
N ASP A 35 10.54 -8.02 4.13
CA ASP A 35 9.74 -7.24 5.08
C ASP A 35 8.28 -7.09 4.61
N CYS A 36 7.55 -8.20 4.60
CA CYS A 36 6.13 -8.21 4.21
C CYS A 36 5.24 -7.51 5.27
N GLU A 37 5.56 -7.63 6.55
CA GLU A 37 4.78 -7.02 7.63
C GLU A 37 4.91 -5.50 7.66
N GLY A 38 6.14 -4.98 7.50
CA GLY A 38 6.38 -3.54 7.37
C GLY A 38 5.66 -2.95 6.17
N ALA A 39 5.68 -3.64 5.03
CA ALA A 39 4.92 -3.24 3.85
C ALA A 39 3.40 -3.20 4.12
N LYS A 40 2.85 -4.21 4.81
CA LYS A 40 1.42 -4.24 5.14
C LYS A 40 1.00 -3.10 6.07
N LYS A 41 1.80 -2.81 7.11
CA LYS A 41 1.58 -1.66 8.01
C LYS A 41 1.68 -0.33 7.26
N GLY A 42 2.66 -0.19 6.37
CA GLY A 42 2.85 0.99 5.53
C GLY A 42 1.66 1.23 4.60
N LEU A 43 1.19 0.20 3.91
CA LEU A 43 0.01 0.27 3.03
C LEU A 43 -1.24 0.72 3.80
N LYS A 44 -1.53 0.08 4.95
CA LYS A 44 -2.69 0.46 5.79
C LYS A 44 -2.63 1.92 6.23
N LYS A 45 -1.46 2.40 6.63
CA LYS A 45 -1.25 3.80 7.05
C LYS A 45 -1.49 4.79 5.90
N ILE A 46 -1.04 4.46 4.68
CA ILE A 46 -1.24 5.31 3.50
C ILE A 46 -2.73 5.37 3.13
N LEU A 47 -3.41 4.22 3.09
CA LEU A 47 -4.84 4.15 2.77
C LEU A 47 -5.69 4.89 3.80
N ASN A 48 -5.45 4.69 5.09
CA ASN A 48 -6.15 5.42 6.15
C ASN A 48 -6.01 6.94 5.99
N ARG A 49 -4.80 7.43 5.68
CA ARG A 49 -4.59 8.87 5.46
C ARG A 49 -5.40 9.36 4.26
N ARG A 50 -5.38 8.66 3.13
CA ARG A 50 -6.12 9.07 1.94
C ARG A 50 -7.63 9.05 2.14
N MET A 51 -8.15 8.00 2.75
CA MET A 51 -9.59 7.86 3.05
C MET A 51 -10.09 8.93 4.04
N GLN A 52 -9.27 9.30 5.04
CA GLN A 52 -9.61 10.41 5.95
C GLN A 52 -9.65 11.78 5.24
N HIS A 53 -8.80 11.98 4.23
CA HIS A 53 -8.83 13.19 3.41
C HIS A 53 -10.01 13.22 2.42
N GLU A 54 -10.54 12.08 1.96
CA GLU A 54 -11.76 12.05 1.15
C GLU A 54 -13.00 12.40 1.97
N HIS A 55 -13.09 11.94 3.22
CA HIS A 55 -14.23 12.25 4.10
C HIS A 55 -14.35 13.74 4.44
N THR A 56 -13.22 14.43 4.62
CA THR A 56 -13.19 15.86 4.96
C THR A 56 -13.39 16.79 3.76
N LYS A 57 -13.20 16.31 2.53
CA LYS A 57 -13.45 17.09 1.30
C LYS A 57 -14.92 17.19 0.90
N ASN A 58 -15.78 16.30 1.40
CA ASN A 58 -17.22 16.33 1.16
C ASN A 58 -18.01 17.13 2.22
N ILE A 59 -17.32 17.87 3.10
CA ILE A 59 -17.94 18.68 4.17
C ILE A 59 -17.84 20.19 3.87
N CYS A 60 -17.26 20.59 2.74
CA CYS A 60 -17.20 21.98 2.29
C CYS A 60 -17.83 22.15 0.91
#